data_AF-A0A519YTI9-F1
#
_entry.id   AF-A0A519YTI9-F1
#
_cell.length_a   1.000
_cell.length_b   1.000
_cell.length_c   1.000
_cell.angle_alpha   90.00
_cell.angle_beta   90.00
_cell.angle_gamma   90.00
#
_symmetry.space_group_name_H-M   'P 1'
#
loop_
_entity.id
_entity.type
_entity.pdbx_description
1 polymer ?
#
loop_
_entity_poly.entity_id
_entity_poly.type
_entity_poly.pdbx_seq_one_letter_code
_entity_poly.pdbx_strand_id
1 'polypeptide(L)'
;MAPRSTSANTTAPVTWPCLKLEGQAPRQRLVIDLSVAPRAKRTEVVGWHDGALRVRLAAPPVDGAANDALRRWLATELELPQAGVELLRGATARRKQWALDSTLEHASHWLAGLVQSGQLQPWPP
;
A
#
# COMPACT_ATOMS: atom_id res chain seq x y z
N MET A 1 -24.42 7.84 30.40
CA MET A 1 -23.97 6.89 29.35
C MET A 1 -23.22 7.70 28.30
N ALA A 2 -21.89 7.60 28.28
CA ALA A 2 -21.02 8.25 27.31
C ALA A 2 -20.14 7.14 26.70
N PRO A 3 -20.01 7.02 25.37
CA PRO A 3 -18.97 6.17 24.82
C PRO A 3 -17.61 6.77 25.16
N ARG A 4 -16.78 5.88 25.69
CA ARG A 4 -15.48 6.13 26.28
C ARG A 4 -14.46 6.39 25.16
N SER A 5 -13.56 7.31 25.43
CA SER A 5 -12.42 7.75 24.63
C SER A 5 -11.79 6.65 23.76
N THR A 6 -11.49 6.95 22.49
CA THR A 6 -10.39 6.30 21.77
C THR A 6 -9.56 7.41 21.13
N SER A 7 -8.28 7.40 21.49
CA SER A 7 -7.30 8.48 21.40
C SER A 7 -7.17 9.11 20.01
N ALA A 8 -7.18 10.45 20.01
CA ALA A 8 -6.30 11.21 19.13
C ALA A 8 -4.85 10.87 19.51
N ASN A 9 -4.31 9.80 18.91
CA ASN A 9 -2.89 9.50 19.02
C ASN A 9 -2.16 10.44 18.05
N THR A 10 -1.48 11.45 18.60
CA THR A 10 -0.50 12.30 17.90
C THR A 10 0.61 11.39 17.38
N THR A 11 0.37 10.78 16.23
CA THR A 11 1.31 9.93 15.54
C THR A 11 2.27 10.89 14.85
N ALA A 12 3.48 11.03 15.41
CA ALA A 12 4.63 11.54 14.67
C ALA A 12 4.62 10.92 13.25
N PRO A 13 5.03 11.63 12.19
CA PRO A 13 4.90 11.11 10.84
C PRO A 13 5.76 9.85 10.73
N VAL A 14 5.13 8.69 10.89
CA VAL A 14 5.68 7.40 10.52
C VAL A 14 5.93 7.52 9.03
N THR A 15 7.19 7.80 8.69
CA THR A 15 7.57 8.05 7.30
C THR A 15 7.66 6.67 6.68
N TRP A 16 6.56 6.22 6.10
CA TRP A 16 6.51 4.92 5.46
C TRP A 16 7.44 4.94 4.24
N PRO A 17 8.51 4.13 4.19
CA PRO A 17 9.48 4.18 3.10
C PRO A 17 8.88 3.80 1.74
N CYS A 18 7.75 3.09 1.77
CA CYS A 18 6.99 2.72 0.59
C CYS A 18 6.12 3.85 0.05
N LEU A 19 5.79 4.88 0.86
CA LEU A 19 4.93 5.99 0.44
C LEU A 19 5.77 7.21 0.09
N LYS A 20 5.50 7.79 -1.08
CA LYS A 20 6.21 8.97 -1.60
C LYS A 20 5.21 9.88 -2.30
N LEU A 21 5.42 11.19 -2.21
CA LEU A 21 4.69 12.15 -3.03
C LEU A 21 5.57 12.49 -4.22
N GLU A 22 5.12 12.17 -5.43
CA GLU A 22 5.80 12.53 -6.67
C GLU A 22 5.16 13.77 -7.28
N GLY A 23 5.98 14.74 -7.68
CA GLY A 23 5.53 16.00 -8.27
C GLY A 23 5.66 17.19 -7.33
N GLN A 24 5.14 18.34 -7.77
CA GLN A 24 5.17 19.59 -7.02
C GLN A 24 3.74 20.05 -6.74
N ALA A 25 3.49 20.55 -5.53
CA ALA A 25 2.20 21.12 -5.18
C ALA A 25 1.80 22.23 -6.18
N PRO A 26 0.54 22.27 -6.63
CA PRO A 26 -0.60 21.47 -6.17
C PRO A 26 -0.83 20.13 -6.90
N ARG A 27 -0.01 19.77 -7.90
CA ARG A 27 -0.19 18.56 -8.73
C ARG A 27 0.76 17.43 -8.30
N GLN A 28 0.70 17.07 -7.03
CA GLN A 28 1.44 15.92 -6.49
C GLN A 28 0.56 14.67 -6.50
N ARG A 29 1.14 13.52 -6.84
CA ARG A 29 0.48 12.21 -6.78
C ARG A 29 1.12 11.37 -5.70
N LEU A 30 0.31 10.61 -4.97
CA LEU A 30 0.82 9.63 -4.03
C LEU A 30 1.34 8.42 -4.81
N VAL A 31 2.53 7.96 -4.45
CA VAL A 31 3.17 6.78 -5.01
C VAL A 31 3.45 5.79 -3.90
N ILE A 32 3.03 4.55 -4.13
CA ILE A 32 3.31 3.42 -3.25
C ILE A 32 4.23 2.42 -3.95
N ASP A 33 5.28 2.02 -3.25
CA ASP A 33 6.24 1.02 -3.70
C ASP A 33 5.93 -0.34 -3.06
N LEU A 34 5.62 -1.33 -3.91
CA LEU A 34 5.13 -2.64 -3.52
C LEU A 34 6.06 -3.73 -4.04
N SER A 35 6.44 -4.66 -3.19
CA SER A 35 7.18 -5.86 -3.57
C SER A 35 6.22 -7.05 -3.66
N VAL A 36 5.95 -7.47 -4.90
CA VAL A 36 5.01 -8.54 -5.22
C VAL A 36 5.73 -9.89 -5.23
N ALA A 37 5.22 -10.83 -4.44
CA ALA A 37 5.61 -12.23 -4.50
C ALA A 37 4.43 -13.08 -5.04
N PRO A 38 4.58 -13.73 -6.21
CA PRO A 38 3.54 -14.57 -6.79
C PRO A 38 3.43 -15.93 -6.07
N ARG A 39 2.40 -16.72 -6.45
CA ARG A 39 2.14 -18.10 -5.95
C ARG A 39 1.79 -18.17 -4.46
N ALA A 40 1.02 -17.21 -3.97
CA ALA A 40 0.48 -17.25 -2.62
C ALA A 40 -0.79 -18.10 -2.53
N LYS A 41 -1.14 -18.57 -1.33
CA LYS A 41 -2.46 -19.18 -1.10
C LYS A 41 -3.58 -18.13 -1.07
N ARG A 42 -3.28 -16.92 -0.59
CA ARG A 42 -4.18 -15.77 -0.51
C ARG A 42 -3.41 -14.49 -0.81
N THR A 43 -4.14 -13.46 -1.23
CA THR A 43 -3.57 -12.13 -1.43
C THR A 43 -3.52 -11.39 -0.10
N GLU A 44 -2.32 -11.08 0.39
CA GLU A 44 -2.12 -10.47 1.71
C GLU A 44 -0.79 -9.73 1.80
N VAL A 45 -0.76 -8.74 2.69
CA VAL A 45 0.48 -8.06 3.10
C VAL A 45 1.22 -8.97 4.06
N VAL A 46 2.51 -9.19 3.81
CA VAL A 46 3.33 -10.13 4.62
C VAL A 46 4.52 -9.49 5.30
N GLY A 47 4.74 -8.18 5.11
CA GLY A 47 5.87 -7.49 5.70
C GLY A 47 6.47 -6.42 4.79
N TRP A 48 7.72 -6.12 5.07
CA TRP A 48 8.53 -5.17 4.32
C TRP A 48 9.62 -5.87 3.52
N HIS A 49 10.02 -5.28 2.41
CA HIS A 49 11.15 -5.75 1.62
C HIS A 49 11.83 -4.57 0.92
N ASP A 50 13.08 -4.27 1.27
CA ASP A 50 13.87 -3.22 0.62
C ASP A 50 13.18 -1.84 0.60
N GLY A 51 12.53 -1.48 1.72
CA GLY A 51 11.74 -0.25 1.84
C GLY A 51 10.42 -0.24 1.05
N ALA A 52 10.02 -1.36 0.44
CA ALA A 52 8.73 -1.55 -0.22
C ALA A 52 7.80 -2.42 0.63
N LEU A 53 6.48 -2.23 0.48
CA LEU A 53 5.50 -3.08 1.14
C LEU A 53 5.41 -4.42 0.42
N ARG A 54 5.71 -5.51 1.12
CA ARG A 54 5.70 -6.85 0.54
C ARG A 54 4.29 -7.42 0.54
N VAL A 55 3.77 -7.67 -0.64
CA VAL A 55 2.43 -8.24 -0.87
C VAL A 55 2.58 -9.56 -1.60
N ARG A 56 1.97 -10.61 -1.06
CA ARG A 56 1.88 -11.89 -1.77
C ARG A 56 0.56 -11.91 -2.53
N LEU A 57 0.58 -12.35 -3.79
CA LEU A 57 -0.62 -12.46 -4.61
C LEU A 57 -0.92 -13.94 -4.88
N ALA A 58 -2.20 -14.30 -4.77
CA ALA A 58 -2.67 -15.61 -5.21
C ALA A 58 -2.64 -15.76 -6.75
N ALA A 59 -2.64 -14.63 -7.46
CA ALA A 59 -2.58 -14.62 -8.92
C ALA A 59 -1.30 -15.29 -9.46
N PRO A 60 -1.40 -16.05 -10.57
CA PRO A 60 -0.23 -16.62 -11.23
C PRO A 60 0.71 -15.52 -11.74
N PRO A 61 2.02 -15.78 -11.82
CA PRO A 61 3.01 -14.86 -12.40
C PRO A 61 2.93 -14.84 -13.93
N VAL A 62 1.71 -14.88 -14.49
CA VAL A 62 1.49 -14.64 -15.92
C VAL A 62 1.39 -13.14 -16.13
N ASP A 63 1.96 -12.68 -17.25
CA ASP A 63 2.00 -11.27 -17.61
C ASP A 63 0.59 -10.66 -17.57
N GLY A 64 0.45 -9.50 -16.92
CA GLY A 64 -0.84 -8.84 -16.72
C GLY A 64 -1.66 -9.31 -15.51
N ALA A 65 -1.79 -10.61 -15.24
CA ALA A 65 -2.70 -11.09 -14.17
C ALA A 65 -2.26 -10.66 -12.76
N ALA A 66 -0.96 -10.64 -12.50
CA ALA A 66 -0.42 -10.12 -11.23
C ALA A 66 -0.55 -8.60 -11.10
N ASN A 67 -0.57 -7.86 -12.21
CA ASN A 67 -0.78 -6.41 -12.21
C ASN A 67 -2.25 -6.07 -11.93
N ASP A 68 -3.13 -6.75 -12.64
CA ASP A 68 -4.59 -6.60 -12.53
C ASP A 68 -5.11 -7.04 -11.15
N ALA A 69 -4.63 -8.17 -10.62
CA ALA A 69 -4.96 -8.61 -9.27
C ALA A 69 -4.48 -7.61 -8.20
N LEU A 70 -3.27 -7.06 -8.36
CA LEU A 70 -2.75 -6.07 -7.42
C LEU A 70 -3.51 -4.75 -7.49
N ARG A 71 -3.82 -4.28 -8.71
CA ARG A 71 -4.60 -3.07 -8.93
C ARG A 71 -5.96 -3.17 -8.26
N ARG A 72 -6.69 -4.26 -8.48
CA ARG A 72 -7.99 -4.51 -7.84
C ARG A 72 -7.87 -4.59 -6.33
N TRP A 73 -6.87 -5.30 -5.83
CA TRP A 73 -6.67 -5.43 -4.39
C TRP A 73 -6.37 -4.08 -3.73
N LEU A 74 -5.46 -3.27 -4.29
CA LEU A 74 -5.17 -1.92 -3.80
C LEU A 74 -6.40 -1.00 -3.83
N ALA A 75 -7.16 -1.04 -4.93
CA ALA A 75 -8.38 -0.27 -5.08
C ALA A 75 -9.40 -0.62 -3.98
N THR A 76 -9.56 -1.91 -3.66
CA THR A 76 -10.43 -2.35 -2.56
C THR A 76 -9.91 -1.93 -1.19
N GLU A 77 -8.61 -2.14 -0.92
CA GLU A 77 -8.01 -1.86 0.40
C GLU A 77 -8.02 -0.38 0.77
N LEU A 78 -7.85 0.49 -0.22
CA LEU A 78 -7.82 1.95 -0.05
C LEU A 78 -9.16 2.60 -0.41
N GLU A 79 -10.20 1.81 -0.72
CA GLU A 79 -11.52 2.29 -1.13
C GLU A 79 -11.46 3.28 -2.32
N LEU A 80 -10.52 3.05 -3.25
CA LEU A 80 -10.30 3.89 -4.43
C LEU A 80 -10.93 3.28 -5.68
N PRO A 81 -11.36 4.10 -6.66
CA PRO A 81 -11.69 3.59 -7.97
C PRO A 81 -10.44 2.97 -8.61
N GLN A 82 -10.60 1.90 -9.40
CA GLN A 82 -9.47 1.28 -10.11
C GLN A 82 -8.76 2.28 -11.04
N ALA A 83 -9.47 3.29 -11.55
CA ALA A 83 -8.90 4.39 -12.33
C ALA A 83 -7.91 5.25 -11.53
N GLY A 84 -8.10 5.35 -10.22
CA GLY A 84 -7.18 6.03 -9.30
C GLY A 84 -5.99 5.18 -8.89
N VAL A 85 -5.83 3.98 -9.44
CA VAL A 85 -4.69 3.08 -9.17
C VAL A 85 -3.98 2.81 -10.49
N GLU A 86 -2.88 3.53 -10.73
CA GLU A 86 -2.12 3.49 -11.97
C GLU A 86 -0.72 2.91 -11.76
N LEU A 87 -0.30 1.99 -12.61
CA LEU A 87 1.04 1.41 -12.54
C LEU A 87 2.06 2.38 -13.16
N LEU A 88 2.95 2.94 -12.34
CA LEU A 88 4.03 3.82 -12.80
C LEU A 88 5.23 3.03 -13.33
N ARG A 89 5.69 2.03 -12.57
CA ARG A 89 6.91 1.25 -12.89
C ARG A 89 6.80 -0.17 -12.39
N GLY A 90 7.57 -1.07 -13.01
CA GLY A 90 7.73 -2.44 -12.54
C GLY A 90 6.68 -3.43 -13.06
N ALA A 91 6.12 -3.21 -14.25
CA ALA A 91 5.15 -4.14 -14.86
C ALA A 91 5.67 -5.58 -14.95
N THR A 92 6.97 -5.75 -15.21
CA THR A 92 7.68 -7.04 -15.31
C THR A 92 8.55 -7.36 -14.09
N ALA A 93 8.65 -6.43 -13.13
CA ALA A 93 9.50 -6.57 -11.96
C ALA A 93 8.68 -7.01 -10.73
N ARG A 94 9.35 -7.63 -9.76
CA ARG A 94 8.75 -7.92 -8.44
C ARG A 94 8.42 -6.63 -7.70
N ARG A 95 9.27 -5.62 -7.83
CA ARG A 95 9.05 -4.28 -7.28
C ARG A 95 8.20 -3.46 -8.25
N LYS A 96 7.06 -2.97 -7.78
CA LYS A 96 6.09 -2.21 -8.56
C LYS A 96 5.79 -0.88 -7.87
N GLN A 97 5.77 0.20 -8.65
CA GLN A 97 5.31 1.50 -8.17
C GLN A 97 3.94 1.79 -8.73
N TRP A 98 3.03 2.16 -7.83
CA TRP A 98 1.68 2.52 -8.17
C TRP A 98 1.41 3.95 -7.76
N ALA A 99 0.88 4.74 -8.67
CA ALA A 99 0.26 6.01 -8.34
C ALA A 99 -1.14 5.74 -7.80
N LEU A 100 -1.44 6.42 -6.71
CA LEU A 100 -2.72 6.38 -6.02
C LEU A 100 -3.32 7.80 -6.08
N ASP A 101 -4.58 7.87 -6.50
CA ASP A 101 -5.41 9.08 -6.38
C ASP A 101 -5.93 9.21 -4.94
N SER A 102 -4.98 9.35 -4.00
CA SER A 102 -5.27 9.44 -2.57
C SER A 102 -4.22 10.29 -1.86
N THR A 103 -4.50 10.64 -0.62
CA THR A 103 -3.60 11.43 0.22
C THR A 103 -2.62 10.54 0.97
N LEU A 104 -1.43 11.09 1.26
CA LEU A 104 -0.43 10.41 2.08
C LEU A 104 -1.02 9.97 3.43
N GLU A 105 -1.87 10.81 4.03
CA GLU A 105 -2.53 10.54 5.31
C GLU A 105 -3.46 9.33 5.23
N HIS A 106 -4.29 9.25 4.17
CA HIS A 106 -5.22 8.13 3.99
C HIS A 106 -4.45 6.79 3.85
N ALA A 107 -3.44 6.75 2.99
CA ALA A 107 -2.61 5.55 2.82
C ALA A 107 -1.81 5.20 4.09
N SER A 108 -1.32 6.21 4.82
CA SER A 108 -0.62 6.02 6.09
C SER A 108 -1.53 5.43 7.16
N HIS A 109 -2.78 5.87 7.21
CA HIS A 109 -3.78 5.35 8.14
C HIS A 109 -4.11 3.88 7.84
N TRP A 110 -4.25 3.51 6.56
CA TRP A 110 -4.40 2.11 6.15
C TRP A 110 -3.23 1.24 6.62
N LEU A 111 -1.98 1.68 6.36
CA LEU A 111 -0.78 0.96 6.83
C LEU A 111 -0.75 0.82 8.37
N ALA A 112 -1.09 1.89 9.08
CA ALA A 112 -1.18 1.86 10.55
C ALA A 112 -2.25 0.87 11.03
N GLY A 113 -3.35 0.72 10.30
CA GLY A 113 -4.38 -0.29 10.56
C GLY A 113 -3.84 -1.72 10.42
N LEU A 114 -3.02 -1.99 9.39
CA LEU A 114 -2.36 -3.28 9.21
C LEU A 114 -1.36 -3.60 10.32
N VAL A 115 -0.68 -2.59 10.85
CA VAL A 115 0.22 -2.77 12.00
C VAL A 115 -0.55 -3.06 13.27
N GLN A 116 -1.65 -2.34 13.51
CA GLN A 116 -2.52 -2.55 14.66
C GLN A 116 -3.21 -3.92 14.64
N SER A 117 -3.54 -4.45 13.45
CA SER A 117 -4.12 -5.79 13.31
C SER A 117 -3.10 -6.92 13.47
N GLY A 118 -1.80 -6.60 13.58
CA GLY A 118 -0.71 -7.58 13.65
C GLY A 118 -0.37 -8.24 12.31
N GLN A 119 -0.99 -7.81 11.21
CA GLN A 119 -0.70 -8.30 9.85
C GLN A 119 0.64 -7.78 9.32
N LEU A 120 1.03 -6.57 9.73
CA LEU A 120 2.27 -5.91 9.35
C LEU A 120 3.09 -5.59 10.59
N GLN A 121 4.39 -5.90 10.57
CA GLN A 121 5.27 -5.42 11.64
C GLN A 121 5.56 -3.93 11.42
N PRO A 122 5.66 -3.11 12.50
CA PRO A 122 6.08 -1.73 12.36
C PRO A 122 7.45 -1.66 11.66
N TRP A 123 7.61 -0.69 10.77
CA TRP A 123 8.89 -0.48 10.09
C TRP A 123 9.98 -0.14 11.13
N PRO A 124 11.15 -0.81 11.12
CA PRO A 124 12.22 -0.54 12.07
C PRO A 124 12.83 0.87 11.82
N PRO A 125 13.21 1.60 12.89
CA PRO A 125 13.80 2.94 12.78
C PRO A 125 15.17 2.94 12.10
#